data_AF-A0A9N9I2R1-F1
#
_entry.id   AF-A0A9N9I2R1-F1
#
_cell.length_a   1.000
_cell.length_b   1.000
_cell.length_c   1.000
_cell.angle_alpha   90.00
_cell.angle_beta   90.00
_cell.angle_gamma   90.00
#
_symmetry.space_group_name_H-M   'P 1'
#
loop_
_entity.id
_entity.type
_entity.pdbx_description
1 polymer ?
#
loop_
_entity_poly.entity_id
_entity_poly.type
_entity_poly.pdbx_seq_one_letter_code
_entity_poly.pdbx_strand_id
1 'polypeptide(L)'
;MQSGEDILGLLIASDELLMEELFKHVQDYLFEKHICWIQQNFIFVLHTVFKLSSCKNLQEYCLGSICADPEPFITSKNFLLLDKNKDYKFNKKSDIYSVG
;
A
#
# COMPACT_ATOMS: atom_id res chain seq x y z
N MET A 1 -24.53 -2.92 -2.79
CA MET A 1 -23.20 -2.83 -3.43
C MET A 1 -22.19 -3.22 -2.37
N GLN A 2 -21.17 -4.02 -2.71
CA GLN A 2 -20.09 -4.36 -1.77
C GLN A 2 -19.33 -3.08 -1.42
N SER A 3 -18.90 -2.90 -0.17
CA SER A 3 -18.13 -1.73 0.21
C SER A 3 -16.70 -1.86 -0.34
N GLY A 4 -16.01 -0.73 -0.57
CA GLY A 4 -14.61 -0.81 -0.99
C GLY A 4 -13.71 -1.49 0.05
N GLU A 5 -14.11 -1.45 1.33
CA GLU A 5 -13.44 -2.17 2.42
C GLU A 5 -13.58 -3.69 2.25
N ASP A 6 -14.78 -4.18 1.89
CA ASP A 6 -15.00 -5.60 1.62
C ASP A 6 -14.15 -6.09 0.43
N ILE A 7 -14.07 -5.29 -0.63
CA ILE A 7 -13.26 -5.62 -1.82
C ILE A 7 -11.76 -5.64 -1.47
N LEU A 8 -11.28 -4.69 -0.69
CA LEU A 8 -9.89 -4.68 -0.23
C LEU A 8 -9.60 -5.88 0.70
N GLY A 9 -10.54 -6.25 1.57
CA GLY A 9 -10.47 -7.45 2.40
C GLY A 9 -10.37 -8.73 1.55
N LEU A 10 -11.17 -8.82 0.49
CA LEU A 10 -11.11 -9.94 -0.45
C LEU A 10 -9.77 -9.98 -1.20
N LEU A 11 -9.20 -8.82 -1.55
CA LEU A 11 -7.88 -8.74 -2.18
C LEU A 11 -6.79 -9.31 -1.27
N ILE A 12 -6.79 -8.92 0.01
CA ILE A 12 -5.87 -9.45 1.04
C ILE A 12 -6.03 -10.96 1.17
N ALA A 13 -7.25 -11.45 1.36
CA ALA A 13 -7.51 -12.87 1.52
C ALA A 13 -7.08 -13.69 0.28
N SER A 14 -7.25 -13.12 -0.92
CA SER A 14 -6.83 -13.76 -2.17
C SER A 14 -5.31 -13.86 -2.28
N ASP A 15 -4.58 -12.85 -1.80
CA ASP A 15 -3.11 -12.88 -1.71
C ASP A 15 -2.62 -13.93 -0.70
N GLU A 16 -3.19 -13.93 0.51
CA GLU A 16 -2.85 -14.87 1.58
C GLU A 16 -3.09 -16.33 1.19
N LEU A 17 -4.17 -16.59 0.44
CA LEU A 17 -4.53 -17.92 -0.05
C LEU A 17 -3.85 -18.29 -1.37
N LEU A 18 -2.98 -17.44 -1.91
CA LEU A 18 -2.28 -17.64 -3.20
C LEU A 18 -3.24 -17.88 -4.39
N MET A 19 -4.41 -17.24 -4.37
CA MET A 19 -5.40 -17.31 -5.43
C MET A 19 -5.14 -16.24 -6.49
N GLU A 20 -4.08 -16.40 -7.28
CA GLU A 20 -3.57 -15.38 -8.20
C GLU A 20 -4.60 -14.82 -9.20
N GLU A 21 -5.45 -15.69 -9.78
CA GLU A 21 -6.47 -15.28 -10.74
C GLU A 21 -7.56 -14.41 -10.10
N LEU A 22 -8.00 -14.79 -8.90
CA LEU A 22 -8.96 -14.02 -8.12
C LEU A 22 -8.35 -12.71 -7.67
N PHE A 23 -7.12 -12.74 -7.16
CA PHE A 23 -6.38 -11.55 -6.76
C PHE A 23 -6.34 -10.52 -7.89
N LYS A 24 -5.98 -10.95 -9.11
CA LYS A 24 -5.97 -10.08 -10.29
C LYS A 24 -7.35 -9.48 -10.58
N HIS A 25 -8.39 -10.31 -10.61
CA HIS A 25 -9.76 -9.85 -10.85
C HIS A 25 -10.24 -8.84 -9.80
N VAL A 26 -9.95 -9.09 -8.53
CA VAL A 26 -10.34 -8.22 -7.42
C VAL A 26 -9.59 -6.89 -7.50
N GLN A 27 -8.30 -6.92 -7.85
CA GLN A 27 -7.50 -5.71 -8.01
C GLN A 27 -8.05 -4.83 -9.15
N ASP A 28 -8.34 -5.42 -10.31
CA ASP A 28 -8.91 -4.71 -11.45
C ASP A 28 -10.30 -4.14 -11.10
N TYR A 29 -11.14 -4.92 -10.42
CA TYR A 29 -12.46 -4.48 -9.96
C TYR A 29 -12.39 -3.29 -8.98
N LEU A 30 -11.42 -3.31 -8.05
CA LEU A 30 -11.21 -2.22 -7.10
C LEU A 30 -10.87 -0.90 -7.83
N PHE A 31 -10.03 -0.96 -8.86
CA PHE A 31 -9.74 0.21 -9.71
C PHE A 31 -10.95 0.67 -10.52
N GLU A 32 -11.67 -0.25 -11.17
CA GLU A 32 -12.76 0.12 -12.07
C GLU A 32 -14.00 0.66 -11.35
N LYS A 33 -14.32 0.09 -10.18
CA LYS A 33 -15.59 0.38 -9.48
C LYS A 33 -15.42 1.19 -8.21
N HIS A 34 -14.23 1.19 -7.61
CA HIS A 34 -13.99 1.75 -6.28
C HIS A 34 -12.87 2.80 -6.25
N ILE A 35 -12.46 3.39 -7.38
CA ILE A 35 -11.42 4.43 -7.41
C ILE A 35 -11.73 5.63 -6.51
N CYS A 36 -12.99 6.10 -6.49
CA CYS A 36 -13.40 7.20 -5.60
C CYS A 36 -13.27 6.80 -4.12
N TRP A 37 -13.58 5.55 -3.79
CA TRP A 37 -13.42 5.04 -2.43
C TRP A 37 -11.95 4.92 -2.06
N ILE A 38 -11.08 4.49 -2.99
CA ILE A 38 -9.63 4.47 -2.80
C ILE A 38 -9.12 5.88 -2.47
N GLN A 39 -9.53 6.89 -3.23
CA GLN A 39 -9.12 8.28 -3.00
C GLN A 39 -9.61 8.81 -1.64
N GLN A 40 -10.85 8.52 -1.26
CA GLN A 40 -11.40 8.92 0.04
C GLN A 40 -10.71 8.24 1.22
N ASN A 41 -10.22 7.01 1.02
CA ASN A 41 -9.58 6.17 2.04
C ASN A 41 -8.09 5.98 1.77
N PHE A 42 -7.47 6.95 1.09
CA PHE A 42 -6.15 6.81 0.48
C PHE A 42 -5.09 6.30 1.46
N ILE A 43 -5.04 6.86 2.67
CA ILE A 43 -4.04 6.47 3.66
C ILE A 43 -4.24 5.03 4.14
N PHE A 44 -5.49 4.61 4.35
CA PHE A 44 -5.79 3.24 4.75
C PHE A 44 -5.40 2.24 3.66
N VAL A 45 -5.73 2.56 2.41
CA VAL A 45 -5.35 1.75 1.25
C VAL A 45 -3.83 1.69 1.14
N LEU A 46 -3.13 2.83 1.18
CA LEU A 46 -1.67 2.92 1.15
C LEU A 46 -1.01 2.00 2.19
N HIS A 47 -1.41 2.11 3.46
CA HIS A 47 -0.83 1.27 4.52
C HIS A 47 -1.10 -0.23 4.33
N THR A 48 -2.24 -0.57 3.73
CA THR A 48 -2.62 -1.96 3.48
C THR A 48 -1.83 -2.54 2.31
N VAL A 49 -1.85 -1.86 1.16
CA VAL A 49 -1.24 -2.38 -0.08
C VAL A 49 0.30 -2.43 -0.01
N PHE A 50 0.93 -1.56 0.78
CA PHE A 50 2.38 -1.62 1.00
C PHE A 50 2.85 -2.80 1.85
N LYS A 51 1.94 -3.50 2.53
CA LYS A 51 2.24 -4.76 3.23
C LYS A 51 2.15 -5.98 2.29
N LEU A 52 1.48 -5.83 1.14
CA LEU A 52 1.22 -6.90 0.18
C LEU A 52 2.21 -6.78 -0.98
N SER A 53 3.25 -7.62 -1.03
CA SER A 53 4.28 -7.54 -2.08
C SER A 53 3.77 -7.80 -3.50
N SER A 54 2.61 -8.45 -3.63
CA SER A 54 1.91 -8.74 -4.88
C SER A 54 1.14 -7.55 -5.46
N CYS A 55 0.75 -6.57 -4.63
CA CYS A 55 -0.08 -5.42 -5.00
C CYS A 55 0.69 -4.30 -5.75
N LYS A 56 1.58 -4.64 -6.69
CA LYS A 56 2.46 -3.67 -7.36
C LYS A 56 1.70 -2.52 -8.03
N ASN A 57 0.62 -2.82 -8.75
CA ASN A 57 -0.14 -1.78 -9.47
C ASN A 57 -0.79 -0.77 -8.50
N LEU A 58 -1.32 -1.24 -7.36
CA LEU A 58 -1.88 -0.36 -6.32
C LEU A 58 -0.79 0.44 -5.61
N GLN A 59 0.37 -0.16 -5.36
CA GLN A 59 1.53 0.55 -4.81
C GLN A 59 1.99 1.66 -5.75
N GLU A 60 2.14 1.37 -7.04
CA GLU A 60 2.52 2.36 -8.07
C GLU A 60 1.50 3.48 -8.19
N TYR A 61 0.21 3.16 -8.19
CA TYR A 61 -0.86 4.16 -8.15
C TYR A 61 -0.75 5.08 -6.93
N CYS A 62 -0.51 4.50 -5.74
CA CYS A 62 -0.37 5.28 -4.51
C CYS A 62 0.88 6.19 -4.54
N LEU A 63 2.01 5.67 -5.01
CA LEU A 63 3.23 6.46 -5.19
C LEU A 63 3.03 7.59 -6.20
N GLY A 64 2.41 7.29 -7.33
CA GLY A 64 2.08 8.30 -8.34
C GLY A 64 1.19 9.42 -7.78
N SER A 65 0.21 9.06 -6.95
CA SER A 65 -0.68 10.02 -6.28
C SER A 65 0.09 10.92 -5.29
N ILE A 66 0.99 10.35 -4.48
CA ILE A 66 1.82 11.11 -3.54
C ILE A 66 2.81 12.02 -4.29
N CYS A 67 3.41 11.53 -5.38
CA CYS A 67 4.33 12.31 -6.19
C CYS A 67 3.63 13.48 -6.90
N ALA A 68 2.36 13.29 -7.31
CA ALA A 68 1.58 14.32 -7.97
C ALA A 68 1.13 15.41 -6.98
N ASP A 69 0.66 15.01 -5.80
CA ASP A 69 0.28 15.92 -4.74
C ASP A 69 0.59 15.34 -3.35
N PRO A 70 1.72 15.73 -2.74
CA PRO A 70 2.13 15.20 -1.44
C PRO A 70 1.41 15.88 -0.27
N GLU A 71 0.76 17.05 -0.46
CA GLU A 71 0.19 17.84 0.64
C GLU A 71 -0.89 17.07 1.44
N PRO A 72 -1.87 16.40 0.81
CA PRO A 72 -2.89 15.64 1.52
C PRO A 72 -2.31 14.48 2.35
N PHE A 73 -1.21 13.90 1.87
CA PHE A 73 -0.51 12.83 2.58
C PHE A 73 0.25 13.38 3.80
N ILE A 74 1.05 14.43 3.60
CA ILE A 74 1.90 15.03 4.65
C ILE A 74 1.06 15.66 5.78
N THR A 75 -0.05 16.30 5.43
CA THR A 75 -0.96 16.93 6.40
C THR A 75 -1.83 15.91 7.15
N SER A 76 -1.89 14.66 6.67
CA SER A 76 -2.64 13.61 7.35
C SER A 76 -2.00 13.28 8.72
N LYS A 77 -2.84 13.07 9.75
CA LYS A 77 -2.39 12.61 11.08
C LYS A 77 -1.59 11.30 11.03
N ASN A 78 -1.75 10.53 9.95
CA ASN A 78 -1.11 9.24 9.73
C ASN A 78 0.34 9.38 9.27
N PHE A 79 0.72 10.47 8.59
CA PHE A 79 2.14 10.76 8.31
C PHE A 79 2.95 10.92 9.60
N LEU A 80 2.37 11.59 10.60
CA LEU A 80 2.98 11.72 11.93
C LEU A 80 3.12 10.37 12.67
N LEU A 81 2.34 9.35 12.29
CA LEU A 81 2.45 7.99 12.84
C LEU A 81 3.50 7.14 12.11
N LEU A 82 3.77 7.40 10.83
CA LEU A 82 4.89 6.78 10.12
C LEU A 82 6.23 7.16 10.74
N ASP A 83 6.36 8.41 11.21
CA ASP A 83 7.58 8.88 11.88
C ASP A 83 7.82 8.20 13.23
N LYS A 84 6.74 7.84 13.95
CA LYS A 84 6.83 7.12 15.24
C LYS A 84 7.18 5.63 15.10
N ASN A 85 7.02 5.04 13.92
CA ASN A 85 7.42 3.66 13.66
C ASN A 85 8.85 3.54 13.08
N LYS A 86 9.64 4.63 13.10
CA LYS A 86 11.07 4.60 12.75
C LYS A 86 11.98 3.88 13.76
N ASP A 87 11.42 3.25 14.79
CA ASP A 87 12.18 2.37 15.70
C ASP A 87 12.50 0.99 15.11
N TYR A 88 12.01 0.65 13.90
CA TYR A 88 12.45 -0.55 13.18
C TYR A 88 13.28 -0.22 11.93
N LYS A 89 14.58 -0.05 12.20
CA LYS A 89 15.69 -0.62 11.40
C LYS A 89 16.04 0.08 10.07
N PHE A 90 16.53 1.31 10.15
CA PHE A 90 17.68 1.70 9.33
C PHE A 90 18.94 1.09 9.96
N ASN A 91 19.17 -0.21 9.72
CA ASN A 91 20.43 -0.80 10.11
C ASN A 91 21.51 -0.27 9.16
N LYS A 92 22.35 0.61 9.70
CA LYS A 92 23.66 1.00 9.20
C LYS A 92 24.30 -0.19 8.49
N LYS A 93 24.66 -0.05 7.21
CA LYS A 93 25.57 -0.98 6.53
C LYS A 93 26.90 -0.93 7.30
N SER A 94 27.06 -1.79 8.29
CA SER A 94 28.34 -2.15 8.85
C SER A 94 29.05 -3.02 7.81
N ASP A 95 30.21 -2.53 7.37
CA ASP A 95 31.38 -3.33 7.08
C ASP A 95 31.24 -4.29 5.88
N ILE A 96 31.32 -3.71 4.69
CA ILE A 96 31.95 -4.42 3.57
C ILE A 96 33.43 -4.60 3.90
N TYR A 97 33.78 -5.83 4.22
CA TYR A 97 35.13 -6.36 4.22
C TYR A 97 36.00 -5.73 3.12
N SER A 98 37.13 -5.15 3.53
CA SER A 98 38.35 -5.30 2.74
C SER A 98 39.46 -5.67 3.70
N VAL A 99 39.63 -6.98 3.85
CA VAL A 99 40.93 -7.58 4.14
C VAL A 99 41.81 -7.27 2.93
N GLY A 100 43.01 -6.78 3.22
CA GLY A 100 44.05 -6.38 2.28
C GLY A 100 45.11 -5.60 3.03
#